data_AF-A0A8T4I354-F1
#
_entry.id   AF-A0A8T4I354-F1
#
_cell.length_a   1.000
_cell.length_b   1.000
_cell.length_c   1.000
_cell.angle_alpha   90.00
_cell.angle_beta   90.00
_cell.angle_gamma   90.00
#
_symmetry.space_group_name_H-M   'P 1'
#
loop_
_entity.id
_entity.type
_entity.pdbx_description
1 polymer ?
#
loop_
_entity_poly.entity_id
_entity_poly.type
_entity_poly.pdbx_seq_one_letter_code
_entity_poly.pdbx_strand_id
1 'polypeptide(L)' 'WRVPREQVDGVVDRVFAEYRPVAFFADPGSGFAESDGERYWDGYIDAWAQRYGRRLKLKAVSGGANRHAVMWDMR' A
#
# COMPACT_ATOMS: atom_id res chain seq x y z
N TRP A 1 15.53 11.12 10.14
CA TRP A 1 15.19 9.72 10.50
C TRP A 1 14.29 9.15 9.42
N ARG A 2 14.41 7.86 9.07
CA ARG A 2 13.71 7.23 7.94
C ARG A 2 13.09 5.90 8.40
N VAL A 3 11.84 5.66 8.02
CA VAL A 3 11.11 4.44 8.39
C VAL A 3 11.72 3.23 7.66
N PRO A 4 12.05 2.12 8.35
CA PRO A 4 12.55 0.91 7.69
C PRO A 4 11.42 0.20 6.92
N ARG A 5 11.27 0.52 5.62
CA ARG A 5 10.15 0.04 4.77
C ARG A 5 10.04 -1.47 4.71
N GLU A 6 11.16 -2.18 4.63
CA GLU A 6 11.20 -3.64 4.59
C GLU A 6 10.64 -4.28 5.87
N GLN A 7 10.85 -3.65 7.03
CA GLN A 7 10.29 -4.15 8.28
C GLN A 7 8.77 -3.94 8.31
N VAL A 8 8.29 -2.81 7.80
CA VAL A 8 6.85 -2.54 7.66
C VAL A 8 6.23 -3.53 6.68
N ASP A 9 6.89 -3.80 5.56
CA ASP A 9 6.47 -4.77 4.56
C ASP A 9 6.33 -6.19 5.16
N GLY A 10 7.34 -6.63 5.93
CA GLY A 10 7.28 -7.92 6.62
C GLY A 10 6.18 -7.99 7.68
N VAL A 11 5.80 -6.87 8.30
CA VAL A 11 4.63 -6.80 9.20
C VAL A 11 3.34 -6.94 8.41
N VAL A 12 3.20 -6.29 7.26
CA VAL A 12 2.04 -6.45 6.37
C VAL A 12 1.89 -7.92 5.97
N ASP A 13 2.97 -8.57 5.57
CA ASP A 13 2.95 -9.99 5.19
C ASP A 13 2.49 -10.89 6.33
N ARG A 14 3.00 -10.65 7.54
CA ARG A 14 2.56 -11.39 8.73
C ARG A 14 1.07 -11.20 9.00
N VAL A 15 0.56 -9.98 8.90
CA VAL A 15 -0.87 -9.69 9.10
C VAL A 15 -1.73 -10.42 8.08
N PHE A 16 -1.35 -10.42 6.80
CA PHE A 16 -2.10 -11.13 5.76
C PHE A 16 -1.93 -12.66 5.81
N ALA A 17 -0.94 -13.19 6.51
CA ALA A 17 -0.78 -14.62 6.78
C ALA A 17 -1.64 -15.09 7.96
N GLU A 18 -1.68 -14.30 9.04
CA GLU A 18 -2.35 -14.66 10.30
C GLU A 18 -3.85 -14.33 10.27
N TYR A 19 -4.22 -13.23 9.62
CA TYR A 19 -5.58 -12.74 9.59
C TYR A 19 -6.20 -12.83 8.20
N ARG A 20 -7.50 -12.52 8.13
CA ARG A 20 -8.23 -12.31 6.87
C ARG A 20 -8.74 -10.86 6.82
N PRO A 21 -7.86 -9.86 6.56
CA PRO A 21 -8.28 -8.48 6.48
C PRO A 21 -9.39 -8.28 5.44
N VAL A 22 -10.43 -7.57 5.83
CA VAL A 22 -11.55 -7.22 4.94
C VAL A 22 -11.20 -5.99 4.08
N ALA A 23 -10.37 -5.11 4.64
CA ALA A 23 -9.90 -3.86 4.06
C ALA A 23 -8.45 -3.61 4.52
N PHE A 24 -7.66 -2.94 3.67
CA PHE A 24 -6.32 -2.47 4.01
C PHE A 24 -6.01 -1.24 3.16
N PHE A 25 -5.76 -0.10 3.81
CA PHE A 25 -5.60 1.20 3.16
C PHE A 25 -4.31 1.87 3.58
N ALA A 26 -3.68 2.62 2.68
CA ALA A 26 -2.44 3.36 2.93
C ALA A 26 -2.50 4.76 2.32
N ASP A 27 -2.20 5.76 3.14
CA ASP A 27 -1.82 7.09 2.67
C ASP A 27 -0.32 7.08 2.31
N PRO A 28 0.06 7.25 1.04
CA PRO A 28 1.46 7.34 0.64
C PRO A 28 2.21 8.55 1.22
N GLY A 29 1.50 9.61 1.66
CA GLY A 29 2.10 10.79 2.27
C GLY A 29 2.98 11.61 1.32
N SER A 30 3.47 12.77 1.74
CA SER A 30 4.24 13.68 0.87
C SER A 30 5.76 13.40 0.80
N GLY A 31 6.22 12.29 1.39
CA GLY A 31 7.64 11.96 1.45
C GLY A 31 8.16 11.37 0.14
N PHE A 32 9.37 11.77 -0.26
CA PHE A 32 10.06 11.26 -1.44
C PHE A 32 11.33 10.50 -1.05
N ALA A 33 11.67 9.48 -1.84
CA ALA A 33 12.95 8.81 -1.74
C ALA A 33 14.03 9.66 -2.41
N GLU A 34 15.16 9.83 -1.73
CA GLU A 34 16.29 10.63 -2.23
C GLU A 34 17.01 9.99 -3.43
N SER A 35 16.75 8.70 -3.70
CA SER A 35 17.47 7.92 -4.71
C SER A 35 16.96 8.12 -6.13
N ASP A 36 15.66 8.33 -6.30
CA ASP A 36 14.96 8.26 -7.59
C ASP A 36 13.92 9.38 -7.75
N GLY A 37 13.63 10.14 -6.69
CA GLY A 37 12.59 11.17 -6.70
C GLY A 37 11.17 10.60 -6.67
N GLU A 38 11.00 9.29 -6.51
CA GLU A 38 9.70 8.65 -6.35
C GLU A 38 9.17 8.84 -4.93
N ARG A 39 7.85 8.74 -4.76
CA ARG A 39 7.27 8.79 -3.42
C ARG A 39 7.73 7.60 -2.60
N TYR A 40 7.99 7.86 -1.33
CA TYR A 40 8.67 6.93 -0.43
C TYR A 40 7.93 5.58 -0.29
N TRP A 41 6.60 5.59 -0.40
CA TRP A 41 5.75 4.41 -0.19
C TRP A 41 5.09 3.85 -1.44
N ASP A 42 5.03 4.56 -2.56
CA ASP A 42 4.21 4.20 -3.72
C ASP A 42 4.52 2.78 -4.22
N GLY A 43 5.80 2.46 -4.43
CA GLY A 43 6.19 1.11 -4.88
C GLY A 43 5.77 -0.01 -3.91
N TYR A 44 5.78 0.23 -2.60
CA TYR A 44 5.32 -0.75 -1.61
C TYR A 44 3.79 -0.86 -1.60
N ILE A 45 3.09 0.26 -1.70
CA ILE A 45 1.63 0.30 -1.72
C ILE A 45 1.09 -0.40 -2.98
N ASP A 46 1.72 -0.21 -4.12
CA ASP A 46 1.41 -0.92 -5.36
C ASP A 46 1.67 -2.42 -5.22
N ALA A 47 2.82 -2.79 -4.65
CA ALA A 47 3.15 -4.19 -4.39
C ALA A 47 2.12 -4.86 -3.44
N TRP A 48 1.65 -4.16 -2.41
CA TRP A 48 0.58 -4.65 -1.54
C TRP A 48 -0.74 -4.82 -2.28
N ALA A 49 -1.10 -3.87 -3.15
CA ALA A 49 -2.31 -3.97 -3.96
C ALA A 49 -2.26 -5.15 -4.93
N GLN A 50 -1.10 -5.42 -5.54
CA GLN A 50 -0.90 -6.58 -6.40
C GLN A 50 -0.99 -7.90 -5.62
N ARG A 51 -0.30 -8.01 -4.47
CA ARG A 51 -0.26 -9.24 -3.66
C ARG A 51 -1.59 -9.54 -2.97
N TYR A 52 -2.22 -8.53 -2.39
CA TYR A 52 -3.33 -8.72 -1.46
C TYR A 52 -4.65 -8.10 -1.91
N GLY A 53 -4.64 -7.19 -2.89
CA GLY A 53 -5.83 -6.43 -3.28
C GLY A 53 -7.00 -7.27 -3.77
N ARG A 54 -6.75 -8.46 -4.33
CA ARG A 54 -7.82 -9.42 -4.72
C ARG A 54 -8.51 -10.08 -3.52
N ARG A 55 -7.84 -10.15 -2.36
CA ARG A 55 -8.36 -10.74 -1.11
C ARG A 55 -9.25 -9.77 -0.34
N LEU A 56 -9.10 -8.46 -0.60
CA LEU A 56 -9.84 -7.40 0.08
C LEU A 56 -11.25 -7.29 -0.47
N LYS A 57 -12.24 -7.23 0.43
CA LYS A 57 -13.65 -6.99 0.06
C LYS A 57 -13.89 -5.50 -0.19
N LEU A 58 -13.22 -4.64 0.57
CA LEU A 58 -13.28 -3.20 0.40
C LEU A 58 -11.96 -2.70 -0.19
N LYS A 59 -12.06 -1.97 -1.30
CA LYS A 59 -10.93 -1.36 -2.01
C LYS A 59 -10.91 0.13 -1.71
N ALA A 60 -9.73 0.70 -1.54
CA ALA A 60 -9.54 2.12 -1.27
C ALA A 60 -10.24 3.01 -2.33
N VAL A 61 -10.04 2.70 -3.61
CA VAL A 61 -10.73 3.34 -4.73
C VAL A 61 -11.32 2.27 -5.64
N SER A 62 -12.64 2.17 -5.66
CA SER A 62 -13.37 1.07 -6.32
C SER A 62 -13.77 1.34 -7.77
N GLY A 63 -13.68 2.59 -8.25
CA GLY A 63 -14.11 3.00 -9.58
C GLY A 63 -13.16 4.00 -10.25
N GLY A 64 -13.41 4.28 -11.54
CA GLY A 64 -12.61 5.19 -12.35
C GLY A 64 -11.32 4.58 -12.91
N ALA A 65 -10.59 5.39 -13.69
CA ALA A 65 -9.29 5.00 -14.27
C ALA A 65 -8.23 4.77 -13.18
N ASN A 66 -8.35 5.50 -12.07
CA ASN A 66 -7.44 5.51 -10.93
C ASN A 66 -7.88 4.55 -9.81
N ARG A 67 -8.48 3.41 -10.16
CA ARG A 67 -8.87 2.41 -9.15
C ARG A 67 -7.62 1.83 -8.48
N HIS A 68 -7.64 1.74 -7.16
CA HIS A 68 -6.54 1.15 -6.39
C HIS A 68 -7.07 0.41 -5.16
N ALA A 69 -6.52 -0.78 -4.89
CA ALA A 69 -7.03 -1.62 -3.80
C ALA A 69 -6.64 -1.07 -2.41
N VAL A 70 -5.47 -0.43 -2.31
CA VAL A 70 -4.86 -0.04 -1.03
C VAL A 70 -4.64 1.47 -0.92
N MET A 71 -4.37 2.17 -2.02
CA MET A 71 -4.02 3.60 -2.01
C MET A 71 -5.28 4.46 -2.11
N TRP A 72 -5.39 5.49 -1.28
CA TRP A 72 -6.51 6.45 -1.33
C TRP A 72 -6.09 7.88 -1.73
N ASP A 73 -4.81 8.23 -1.64
CA ASP A 73 -4.29 9.50 -2.19
C ASP A 73 -3.95 9.33 -3.68
N MET A 74 -4.99 9.42 -4.51
CA MET A 74 -4.87 9.43 -5.97
C MET A 74 -5.15 10.86 -6.47
N ARG A 75 -4.21 11.77 -6.22
CA ARG A 75 -4.18 13.05 -6.94
C ARG A 75 -3.95 12.84 -8.43
#